data_AF-A0AAN0J5D0-F1
#
_entry.id   AF-A0AAN0J5D0-F1
#
_cell.length_a   1.000
_cell.length_b   1.000
_cell.length_c   1.000
_cell.angle_alpha   90.00
_cell.angle_beta   90.00
_cell.angle_gamma   90.00
#
_symmetry.space_group_name_H-M   'P 1'
#
loop_
_entity.id
_entity.type
_entity.pdbx_description
1 polymer ?
#
loop_
_entity_poly.entity_id
_entity_poly.type
_entity_poly.pdbx_seq_one_letter_code
_entity_poly.pdbx_strand_id
1 'polypeptide(L)'
;MLLGRKTDPAQDECLKKLDDISESTNTIERKIKKIEQELEGIEKGFLLSELVSESCDKLRKQSLSCNENLMKNLEELDTIVPSATETLVRGKRKTLVVHIQSLMVLTDKLTDRIATASTK
;
A
#
# COMPACT_ATOMS: atom_id res chain seq x y z
N MET A 1 4.24 11.66 -34.87
CA MET A 1 5.63 11.34 -34.45
C MET A 1 6.32 12.65 -34.09
N LEU A 2 6.83 12.79 -32.86
CA LEU A 2 7.65 13.93 -32.45
C LEU A 2 8.95 13.36 -31.88
N LEU A 3 9.95 13.29 -32.77
CA LEU A 3 11.32 12.89 -32.46
C LEU A 3 12.00 14.08 -31.77
N GLY A 4 12.41 13.89 -30.51
CA GLY A 4 13.19 14.87 -29.75
C GLY A 4 12.39 15.72 -28.78
N ARG A 5 11.94 15.15 -27.65
CA ARG A 5 11.71 15.97 -26.45
C ARG A 5 13.04 16.15 -25.75
N LYS A 6 13.51 17.39 -25.62
CA LYS A 6 14.36 17.77 -24.48
C LYS A 6 13.58 17.35 -23.24
N THR A 7 14.15 16.46 -22.42
CA THR A 7 13.55 16.04 -21.16
C THR A 7 13.26 17.30 -20.35
N ASP A 8 11.98 17.51 -20.01
CA ASP A 8 11.57 18.65 -19.21
C ASP A 8 11.99 18.35 -17.75
N PRO A 9 12.90 19.14 -17.15
CA PRO A 9 13.43 18.85 -15.82
C PRO A 9 12.33 18.76 -14.75
N ALA A 10 11.23 19.51 -14.91
CA ALA A 10 10.12 19.49 -13.97
C ALA A 10 9.31 18.20 -14.07
N GLN A 11 9.15 17.69 -15.30
CA GLN A 11 8.50 16.41 -15.54
C GLN A 11 9.33 15.26 -14.94
N ASP A 12 10.65 15.31 -15.07
CA ASP A 12 11.56 14.32 -14.50
C ASP A 12 11.52 14.31 -12.96
N GLU A 13 11.43 15.49 -12.31
CA GLU A 13 11.28 15.57 -10.85
C GLU A 13 9.96 14.95 -10.37
N CYS A 14 8.85 15.23 -11.04
CA CYS A 14 7.55 14.63 -10.71
C CYS A 14 7.57 13.11 -10.89
N LEU A 15 8.19 12.62 -11.96
CA LEU A 15 8.33 11.18 -12.19
C LEU A 15 9.17 10.52 -11.11
N LYS A 16 10.26 11.15 -10.67
CA LYS A 16 11.08 10.63 -9.58
C LYS A 16 10.29 10.49 -8.28
N LYS A 17 9.53 11.52 -7.89
CA LYS A 17 8.65 11.44 -6.70
C LYS A 17 7.62 10.33 -6.82
N LEU A 18 7.02 10.14 -8.00
CA LEU A 18 6.09 9.03 -8.24
C LEU A 18 6.77 7.66 -8.10
N ASP A 19 8.01 7.54 -8.57
CA ASP A 19 8.77 6.29 -8.47
C ASP A 19 9.15 6.01 -6.99
N ASP A 20 9.55 7.02 -6.21
CA ASP A 20 9.81 6.90 -4.76
C ASP A 20 8.56 6.43 -4.00
N ILE A 21 7.38 7.03 -4.27
CA ILE A 21 6.10 6.63 -3.65
C ILE A 21 5.71 5.20 -4.09
N SER A 22 6.00 4.83 -5.33
CA SER A 22 5.78 3.48 -5.85
C SER A 22 6.64 2.45 -5.10
N GLU A 23 7.92 2.74 -4.84
CA GLU A 23 8.81 1.87 -4.06
C GLU A 23 8.37 1.74 -2.59
N SER A 24 7.93 2.85 -1.98
CA SER A 24 7.30 2.86 -0.66
C SER A 24 6.08 1.94 -0.63
N THR A 25 5.17 2.10 -1.61
CA THR A 25 3.95 1.30 -1.75
C THR A 25 4.26 -0.19 -1.90
N ASN A 26 5.22 -0.56 -2.75
CA ASN A 26 5.66 -1.95 -2.92
C ASN A 26 6.23 -2.55 -1.62
N THR A 27 6.90 -1.72 -0.80
CA THR A 27 7.41 -2.16 0.50
C THR A 27 6.28 -2.43 1.48
N ILE A 28 5.23 -1.61 1.48
CA ILE A 28 4.04 -1.83 2.30
C ILE A 28 3.28 -3.08 1.82
N GLU A 29 3.10 -3.26 0.51
CA GLU A 29 2.47 -4.46 -0.05
C GLU A 29 3.17 -5.75 0.40
N ARG A 30 4.52 -5.77 0.43
CA ARG A 30 5.27 -6.92 0.96
C ARG A 30 4.98 -7.19 2.43
N LYS A 31 4.74 -6.16 3.24
CA LYS A 31 4.34 -6.32 4.64
C LYS A 31 2.92 -6.88 4.75
N ILE A 32 1.98 -6.37 3.96
CA ILE A 32 0.60 -6.87 3.88
C ILE A 32 0.59 -8.37 3.54
N LYS A 33 1.39 -8.81 2.56
CA LYS A 33 1.52 -10.24 2.21
C LYS A 33 2.04 -11.10 3.35
N LYS A 34 2.97 -10.59 4.17
CA LYS A 34 3.45 -11.31 5.35
C LYS A 34 2.37 -11.44 6.43
N ILE A 35 1.63 -10.35 6.68
CA ILE A 35 0.49 -10.36 7.61
C ILE A 35 -0.54 -11.40 7.17
N GLU A 36 -0.85 -11.45 5.87
CA GLU A 36 -1.78 -12.44 5.32
C GLU A 36 -1.28 -13.89 5.51
N GLN A 37 0.00 -14.16 5.23
CA GLN A 37 0.59 -15.48 5.43
C GLN A 37 0.59 -15.92 6.90
N GLU A 38 0.92 -15.02 7.82
CA GLU A 38 0.90 -15.30 9.26
C GLU A 38 -0.54 -15.55 9.74
N LEU A 39 -1.50 -14.75 9.27
CA LEU A 39 -2.92 -14.92 9.58
C LEU A 39 -3.47 -16.26 9.07
N GLU A 40 -3.14 -16.65 7.85
CA GLU A 40 -3.51 -17.97 7.33
C GLU A 40 -2.96 -19.11 8.20
N GLY A 41 -1.76 -18.94 8.77
CA GLY A 41 -1.17 -19.93 9.67
C GLY A 41 -1.96 -20.07 10.98
N ILE A 42 -2.43 -18.93 11.51
CA ILE A 42 -3.31 -18.89 12.69
C ILE A 42 -4.67 -19.52 12.37
N GLU A 43 -5.28 -19.16 11.24
CA GLU A 43 -6.58 -19.69 10.80
C GLU A 43 -6.55 -21.22 10.59
N LYS A 44 -5.39 -21.78 10.22
CA LYS A 44 -5.16 -23.23 10.09
C LYS A 44 -4.88 -23.94 11.42
N GLY A 45 -4.77 -23.20 12.53
CA GLY A 45 -4.55 -23.76 13.87
C GLY A 45 -3.11 -24.20 14.14
N PHE A 46 -2.11 -23.65 13.45
CA PHE A 46 -0.70 -23.98 13.73
C PHE A 46 -0.19 -23.38 15.05
N LEU A 47 -0.96 -22.49 15.67
CA LEU A 47 -0.59 -21.79 16.90
C LEU A 47 -1.41 -22.30 18.09
N LEU A 48 -0.79 -22.36 19.27
CA LEU A 48 -1.47 -22.70 20.52
C LEU A 48 -2.56 -21.66 20.83
N SER A 49 -3.73 -22.12 21.28
CA SER A 49 -4.91 -21.28 21.56
C SER A 49 -4.60 -20.09 22.49
N GLU A 50 -3.75 -20.30 23.50
CA GLU A 50 -3.33 -19.26 24.44
C GLU A 50 -2.54 -18.10 23.78
N LEU A 51 -1.87 -18.37 22.65
CA LEU A 51 -1.05 -17.39 21.92
C LEU A 51 -1.77 -16.74 20.74
N VAL A 52 -2.97 -17.23 20.38
CA VAL A 52 -3.75 -16.73 19.24
C VAL A 52 -4.16 -15.28 19.46
N SER A 53 -4.68 -14.95 20.63
CA SER A 53 -5.13 -13.59 20.95
C SER A 53 -3.99 -12.57 20.84
N GLU A 54 -2.84 -12.86 21.46
CA GLU A 54 -1.67 -11.96 21.43
C GLU A 54 -1.13 -11.78 20.00
N SER A 55 -1.12 -12.86 19.21
CA SER A 55 -0.65 -12.82 17.81
C SER A 55 -1.62 -12.05 16.92
N CYS A 56 -2.93 -12.23 17.11
CA CYS A 56 -3.96 -11.46 16.42
C CYS A 56 -3.86 -9.96 16.74
N ASP A 57 -3.62 -9.60 18.00
CA ASP A 57 -3.44 -8.19 18.39
C ASP A 57 -2.21 -7.56 17.74
N LYS A 58 -1.10 -8.31 17.63
CA LYS A 58 0.10 -7.87 16.92
C LYS A 58 -0.18 -7.66 15.42
N LEU A 59 -0.80 -8.63 14.76
CA LEU A 59 -1.16 -8.54 13.34
C LEU A 59 -2.14 -7.38 13.09
N ARG A 60 -3.10 -7.15 13.99
CA ARG A 60 -4.05 -6.03 13.89
C ARG A 60 -3.33 -4.69 13.89
N LYS A 61 -2.42 -4.47 14.84
CA LYS A 61 -1.61 -3.24 14.92
C LYS A 61 -0.75 -3.04 13.68
N GLN A 62 -0.14 -4.10 13.16
CA GLN A 62 0.64 -4.05 11.93
C GLN A 62 -0.23 -3.71 10.71
N SER A 63 -1.42 -4.30 10.62
CA SER A 63 -2.40 -4.04 9.56
C SER A 63 -2.82 -2.56 9.56
N LEU A 64 -3.23 -2.03 10.73
CA LEU A 64 -3.58 -0.62 10.89
C LEU A 64 -2.42 0.31 10.49
N SER A 65 -1.20 0.00 10.92
CA SER A 65 -0.01 0.77 10.55
C SER A 65 0.27 0.72 9.03
N CYS A 66 0.02 -0.40 8.36
CA CYS A 66 0.12 -0.46 6.89
C CYS A 66 -0.90 0.47 6.24
N ASN A 67 -2.14 0.50 6.74
CA ASN A 67 -3.19 1.37 6.20
C ASN A 67 -2.84 2.86 6.38
N GLU A 68 -2.33 3.25 7.54
CA GLU A 68 -1.86 4.63 7.78
C GLU A 68 -0.73 5.03 6.84
N ASN A 69 0.24 4.14 6.58
CA ASN A 69 1.34 4.44 5.66
C ASN A 69 0.87 4.52 4.20
N LEU A 70 -0.13 3.72 3.80
CA LEU A 70 -0.78 3.85 2.49
C LEU A 70 -1.50 5.19 2.36
N MET A 71 -2.18 5.66 3.42
CA MET A 71 -2.83 6.96 3.44
C MET A 71 -1.81 8.10 3.27
N LYS A 72 -0.66 8.04 3.95
CA LYS A 72 0.43 9.01 3.77
C LYS A 72 0.95 9.04 2.33
N ASN A 73 1.08 7.88 1.67
CA ASN A 73 1.46 7.83 0.26
C ASN A 73 0.40 8.50 -0.64
N LEU A 74 -0.90 8.39 -0.32
CA LEU A 74 -1.95 9.13 -1.05
C LEU A 74 -1.85 10.64 -0.83
N GLU A 75 -1.65 11.08 0.41
CA GLU A 75 -1.46 12.50 0.74
C GLU A 75 -0.25 13.08 0.01
N GLU A 76 0.86 12.32 -0.06
CA GLU A 76 2.04 12.74 -0.82
C GLU A 76 1.76 12.82 -2.33
N LEU A 77 0.97 11.88 -2.89
CA LEU A 77 0.54 11.94 -4.29
C LEU A 77 -0.32 13.16 -4.61
N ASP A 78 -1.15 13.61 -3.67
CA ASP A 78 -1.98 14.80 -3.84
C ASP A 78 -1.15 16.09 -3.94
N THR A 79 0.07 16.10 -3.39
CA THR A 79 1.00 17.23 -3.56
C THR A 79 1.58 17.32 -4.97
N ILE A 80 1.54 16.23 -5.75
CA ILE A 80 2.05 16.20 -7.12
C ILE A 80 0.95 16.73 -8.05
N VAL A 81 1.11 17.98 -8.48
CA VAL A 81 0.16 18.68 -9.36
C VAL A 81 0.75 18.81 -10.78
N PRO A 82 0.56 17.79 -11.64
CA PRO A 82 1.03 17.84 -13.02
C PRO A 82 0.17 18.79 -13.86
N SER A 83 0.83 19.48 -14.80
CA SER A 83 0.19 20.27 -15.83
C SER A 83 -0.62 19.42 -16.82
N ALA A 84 -1.49 20.06 -17.60
CA ALA A 84 -2.35 19.36 -18.57
C ALA A 84 -1.55 18.63 -19.68
N THR A 85 -0.33 19.08 -19.98
CA THR A 85 0.55 18.53 -21.02
C THR A 85 1.34 17.30 -20.54
N GLU A 86 1.45 17.09 -19.22
CA GLU A 86 2.17 15.98 -18.58
C GLU A 86 1.31 14.72 -18.47
N THR A 87 0.86 14.21 -19.62
CA THR A 87 -0.03 13.05 -19.71
C THR A 87 0.55 11.79 -19.06
N LEU A 88 1.86 11.58 -19.15
CA LEU A 88 2.56 10.45 -18.52
C LEU A 88 2.48 10.50 -17.00
N VAL A 89 2.79 11.66 -16.39
CA VAL A 89 2.77 11.87 -14.93
C VAL A 89 1.35 11.65 -14.40
N ARG A 90 0.35 12.23 -15.09
CA ARG A 90 -1.07 12.05 -14.76
C ARG A 90 -1.50 10.57 -14.82
N GLY A 91 -1.05 9.85 -15.84
CA GLY A 91 -1.31 8.42 -16.00
C GLY A 91 -0.71 7.58 -14.87
N LYS A 92 0.60 7.72 -14.63
CA LYS A 92 1.30 7.03 -13.54
C LYS A 92 0.66 7.32 -12.17
N ARG A 93 0.38 8.59 -11.86
CA ARG A 93 -0.26 8.99 -10.60
C ARG A 93 -1.61 8.30 -10.42
N LYS A 94 -2.45 8.30 -11.45
CA LYS A 94 -3.77 7.63 -11.40
C LYS A 94 -3.64 6.13 -11.12
N THR A 95 -2.73 5.45 -11.83
CA THR A 95 -2.49 4.02 -11.60
C THR A 95 -2.04 3.75 -10.18
N LEU A 96 -1.15 4.58 -9.63
CA LEU A 96 -0.63 4.41 -8.28
C LEU A 96 -1.71 4.66 -7.21
N VAL A 97 -2.58 5.68 -7.39
CA VAL A 97 -3.75 5.91 -6.52
C VAL A 97 -4.66 4.68 -6.47
N VAL A 98 -5.03 4.14 -7.63
CA VAL A 98 -5.88 2.94 -7.70
C VAL A 98 -5.22 1.74 -7.02
N HIS A 99 -3.90 1.57 -7.23
CA HIS A 99 -3.16 0.50 -6.59
C HIS A 99 -3.16 0.65 -5.06
N ILE A 100 -2.82 1.83 -4.53
CA ILE A 100 -2.82 2.09 -3.09
C ILE A 100 -4.21 1.84 -2.49
N GLN A 101 -5.27 2.35 -3.12
CA GLN A 101 -6.65 2.13 -2.67
C GLN A 101 -7.01 0.64 -2.64
N SER A 102 -6.56 -0.14 -3.62
CA SER A 102 -6.78 -1.59 -3.61
C SER A 102 -6.08 -2.27 -2.42
N LEU A 103 -4.88 -1.83 -2.06
CA LEU A 103 -4.15 -2.33 -0.89
C LEU A 103 -4.82 -1.94 0.42
N MET A 104 -5.40 -0.73 0.51
CA MET A 104 -6.17 -0.30 1.68
C MET A 104 -7.38 -1.21 1.90
N VAL A 105 -8.15 -1.49 0.84
CA VAL A 105 -9.29 -2.43 0.90
C VAL A 105 -8.85 -3.84 1.33
N LEU A 106 -7.69 -4.31 0.86
CA LEU A 106 -7.14 -5.60 1.32
C LEU A 106 -6.77 -5.55 2.80
N THR A 107 -6.18 -4.45 3.27
CA THR A 107 -5.78 -4.25 4.67
C THR A 107 -7.01 -4.21 5.59
N ASP A 108 -8.09 -3.56 5.17
CA ASP A 108 -9.36 -3.58 5.91
C ASP A 108 -9.92 -5.00 6.03
N LYS A 109 -9.95 -5.75 4.92
CA LYS A 109 -10.37 -7.17 4.92
C LYS A 109 -9.51 -8.05 5.83
N LEU A 110 -8.19 -7.85 5.84
CA LEU A 110 -7.29 -8.57 6.74
C LEU A 110 -7.59 -8.23 8.19
N THR A 111 -7.86 -6.96 8.49
CA THR A 111 -8.22 -6.51 9.84
C THR A 111 -9.52 -7.18 10.33
N ASP A 112 -10.52 -7.30 9.45
CA ASP A 112 -11.76 -8.02 9.74
C ASP A 112 -11.50 -9.51 10.00
N ARG A 113 -10.70 -10.16 9.14
CA ARG A 113 -10.30 -11.57 9.33
C ARG A 113 -9.57 -11.79 10.65
N ILE A 114 -8.62 -10.92 11.00
CA ILE A 114 -7.89 -10.95 12.28
C ILE A 114 -8.88 -10.84 13.46
N ALA A 115 -9.87 -9.95 13.37
CA ALA A 115 -10.88 -9.82 14.41
C ALA A 115 -11.71 -11.11 14.58
N THR A 116 -12.05 -11.78 13.47
CA THR A 116 -12.78 -13.07 13.52
C THR A 116 -11.93 -14.25 14.00
N ALA A 117 -10.60 -14.20 13.79
CA ALA A 117 -9.70 -15.25 14.27
C ALA A 117 -9.45 -15.16 15.79
N SER A 118 -9.50 -13.94 16.35
CA SER A 118 -9.31 -13.72 17.80
C SER A 118 -10.50 -14.17 18.66
N THR A 119 -11.70 -14.29 18.08
CA THR A 119 -12.92 -14.70 18.80
C THR A 119 -13.23 -16.20 18.77
N LYS A 120 -12.42 -16.99 18.06
CA LYS A 120 -12.52 -18.45 17.98
C LYS A 120 -11.59 -19.13 18.98
#